data_AF-I4Z4N7-F1
#
_entry.id   AF-I4Z4N7-F1
#
_cell.length_a   1.000
_cell.length_b   1.000
_cell.length_c   1.000
_cell.angle_alpha   90.00
_cell.angle_beta   90.00
_cell.angle_gamma   90.00
#
_symmetry.space_group_name_H-M   'P 1'
#
loop_
_entity.id
_entity.type
_entity.pdbx_description
1 polymer ?
#
loop_
_entity_poly.entity_id
_entity_poly.type
_entity_poly.pdbx_seq_one_letter_code
_entity_poly.pdbx_strand_id
1 'polypeptide(L)' 'MFELHPELAQLEQNIADTQRLVARQIARIKRMNEQGFDTETATAVLHGLEQVLDYFYAQRERILDILTRQ' A
#
# COMPACT_ATOMS: atom_id res chain seq x y z
N MET A 1 6.28 10.20 -20.22
CA MET A 1 5.65 11.33 -19.49
C MET A 1 5.89 11.26 -17.98
N PHE A 2 6.00 10.08 -17.35
CA PHE A 2 6.36 9.95 -15.92
C PHE A 2 7.84 10.16 -15.58
N GLU A 3 8.75 10.21 -16.57
CA GLU A 3 10.19 10.47 -16.36
C GLU A 3 10.50 11.89 -15.87
N LEU A 4 9.53 12.81 -15.92
CA LEU A 4 9.72 14.21 -15.52
C LEU A 4 9.49 14.45 -14.01
N HIS A 5 8.94 13.48 -13.27
CA HIS A 5 8.62 13.62 -11.84
C HIS A 5 9.11 12.39 -11.05
N PRO A 6 10.41 12.36 -10.67
CA PRO A 6 11.01 11.21 -9.98
C PRO A 6 10.31 10.87 -8.65
N GLU A 7 9.76 11.87 -7.97
CA GLU A 7 8.99 11.69 -6.73
C GLU A 7 7.69 10.90 -6.97
N LEU A 8 7.00 11.18 -8.08
CA LEU A 8 5.79 10.46 -8.45
C LEU A 8 6.12 9.01 -8.84
N ALA A 9 7.20 8.79 -9.59
CA ALA A 9 7.65 7.45 -9.95
C ALA A 9 8.01 6.61 -8.71
N GLN A 10 8.74 7.19 -7.75
CA GLN A 10 9.06 6.52 -6.49
C GLN A 10 7.78 6.21 -5.67
N LEU A 11 6.81 7.12 -5.68
CA LEU A 11 5.55 6.92 -4.99
C LEU A 11 4.71 5.80 -5.60
N GLU A 12 4.62 5.72 -6.92
CA GLU A 12 3.97 4.62 -7.64
C GLU A 12 4.64 3.27 -7.33
N GLN A 13 5.98 3.25 -7.25
CA GLN A 13 6.72 2.06 -6.84
C GLN A 13 6.37 1.65 -5.40
N ASN A 14 6.32 2.61 -4.46
CA ASN A 14 5.95 2.35 -3.07
C ASN A 14 4.51 1.80 -2.95
N ILE A 15 3.58 2.32 -3.76
CA ILE A 15 2.20 1.83 -3.85
C ILE A 15 2.20 0.37 -4.32
N ALA A 16 2.87 0.09 -5.44
CA ALA A 16 2.92 -1.26 -6.02
C ALA A 16 3.56 -2.29 -5.08
N ASP A 17 4.60 -1.91 -4.35
CA ASP A 17 5.27 -2.79 -3.38
C ASP A 17 4.42 -3.03 -2.14
N THR A 18 3.75 -2.00 -1.64
CA THR A 18 2.83 -2.11 -0.49
C THR A 18 1.62 -2.97 -0.85
N GLN A 19 1.01 -2.79 -2.02
CA GLN A 19 -0.08 -3.65 -2.52
C GLN A 19 0.34 -5.12 -2.56
N ARG A 20 1.53 -5.41 -3.10
CA ARG A 20 2.09 -6.77 -3.15
C ARG A 20 2.33 -7.34 -1.75
N LEU A 21 2.73 -6.52 -0.79
CA LEU A 21 2.88 -6.94 0.59
C LEU A 21 1.54 -7.25 1.25
N VAL A 22 0.54 -6.36 1.12
CA VAL A 22 -0.83 -6.54 1.61
C VAL A 22 -1.44 -7.84 1.09
N ALA A 23 -1.38 -8.07 -0.22
CA ALA A 23 -1.90 -9.29 -0.83
C ALA A 23 -1.26 -10.57 -0.26
N ARG A 24 0.08 -10.54 -0.02
CA ARG A 24 0.80 -11.65 0.61
C ARG A 24 0.38 -11.86 2.06
N GLN A 25 0.19 -10.80 2.84
CA GLN A 25 -0.24 -10.92 4.24
C GLN A 25 -1.67 -11.44 4.35
N ILE A 26 -2.59 -11.00 3.48
CA ILE A 26 -3.96 -11.55 3.39
C ILE A 26 -3.91 -13.06 3.16
N ALA A 27 -3.14 -13.51 2.15
CA ALA A 27 -3.02 -14.94 1.85
C ALA A 27 -2.37 -15.73 2.99
N ARG A 28 -1.47 -15.12 3.76
CA ARG A 28 -0.87 -15.75 4.94
C ARG A 28 -1.86 -15.86 6.09
N ILE A 29 -2.59 -14.79 6.40
CA ILE A 29 -3.60 -14.77 7.47
C ILE A 29 -4.70 -15.78 7.19
N LYS A 30 -5.19 -15.86 5.95
CA LYS A 30 -6.17 -16.88 5.54
C LYS A 30 -5.69 -18.30 5.85
N ARG A 31 -4.46 -18.65 5.43
CA ARG A 31 -3.86 -19.95 5.73
C ARG A 31 -3.69 -20.20 7.23
N MET A 32 -3.30 -19.18 7.99
CA MET A 32 -3.16 -19.30 9.44
C MET A 32 -4.52 -19.58 10.12
N ASN A 33 -5.57 -18.88 9.70
CA ASN A 33 -6.94 -19.14 10.18
C ASN A 33 -7.42 -20.54 9.83
N GLU A 34 -7.18 -21.01 8.60
CA GLU A 34 -7.51 -22.39 8.18
C GLU A 34 -6.78 -23.45 9.02
N GLN A 35 -5.59 -23.13 9.53
CA GLN A 35 -4.79 -23.99 10.41
C GLN A 35 -5.16 -23.85 11.89
N GLY A 36 -6.13 -22.99 12.23
CA GLY A 36 -6.59 -22.77 13.61
C GLY A 36 -5.66 -21.88 14.46
N PHE A 37 -4.75 -21.14 13.84
CA PHE A 37 -3.93 -20.16 14.56
C PHE A 37 -4.72 -18.90 14.87
N ASP A 38 -4.43 -18.29 16.02
CA ASP A 38 -4.85 -16.92 16.30
C ASP A 38 -4.12 -15.95 15.37
N THR A 39 -4.89 -15.09 14.70
CA THR A 39 -4.40 -14.10 13.73
C THR A 39 -4.70 -12.67 14.13
N GLU A 40 -5.12 -12.38 15.36
CA GLU A 40 -5.46 -11.02 15.80
C GLU A 40 -4.31 -10.03 15.53
N THR A 41 -3.10 -10.36 15.98
CA THR A 41 -1.92 -9.51 15.77
C THR A 41 -1.57 -9.39 14.28
N ALA A 42 -1.67 -10.47 13.51
CA ALA A 42 -1.38 -10.43 12.07
C ALA A 42 -2.39 -9.56 11.32
N THR A 43 -3.66 -9.60 11.74
CA THR A 43 -4.73 -8.77 11.20
C THR A 43 -4.53 -7.30 11.54
N ALA A 44 -4.06 -6.97 12.75
CA ALA A 44 -3.70 -5.60 13.11
C ALA A 44 -2.54 -5.06 12.25
N VAL A 45 -1.52 -5.88 11.99
CA VAL A 45 -0.42 -5.52 11.09
C VAL A 45 -0.92 -5.29 9.65
N LEU A 46 -1.83 -6.14 9.16
CA LEU A 46 -2.45 -5.95 7.85
C LEU A 46 -3.17 -4.60 7.76
N HIS A 47 -3.98 -4.24 8.76
CA HIS A 47 -4.65 -2.93 8.78
C HIS A 47 -3.65 -1.76 8.76
N GLY A 48 -2.53 -1.88 9.48
CA GLY A 48 -1.46 -0.87 9.41
C GLY A 48 -0.88 -0.71 8.00
N LEU A 49 -0.71 -1.82 7.26
CA LEU A 49 -0.25 -1.77 5.86
C LEU A 49 -1.27 -1.13 4.92
N GLU A 50 -2.57 -1.36 5.15
CA GLU A 50 -3.65 -0.71 4.40
C GLU A 50 -3.65 0.81 4.64
N GLN A 51 -3.46 1.25 5.89
CA GLN A 51 -3.33 2.68 6.21
C GLN A 51 -2.11 3.35 5.54
N VAL A 52 -0.98 2.64 5.44
CA VAL A 52 0.19 3.13 4.69
C VAL A 52 -0.12 3.26 3.21
N LEU A 53 -0.88 2.32 2.64
CA LEU A 53 -1.30 2.38 1.24
C LEU A 53 -2.21 3.57 0.98
N ASP A 54 -3.18 3.82 1.85
CA ASP A 54 -4.07 4.99 1.79
C ASP A 54 -3.28 6.30 1.84
N TYR A 55 -2.26 6.36 2.72
CA TYR A 55 -1.36 7.50 2.79
C TYR A 55 -0.64 7.75 1.46
N PHE A 56 -0.13 6.70 0.81
CA PHE A 56 0.54 6.86 -0.48
C PHE A 56 -0.42 7.30 -1.60
N TYR A 57 -1.65 6.79 -1.63
CA TYR A 57 -2.65 7.29 -2.58
C TYR A 57 -2.98 8.77 -2.35
N ALA A 58 -3.16 9.19 -1.10
CA ALA A 58 -3.42 10.59 -0.78
C ALA A 58 -2.25 11.50 -1.18
N GLN A 59 -1.00 11.06 -1.00
CA GLN A 59 0.17 11.80 -1.46
C GLN A 59 0.21 11.91 -2.99
N ARG A 60 -0.14 10.84 -3.69
CA ARG A 60 -0.16 10.79 -5.16
C ARG A 60 -1.17 11.78 -5.70
N GLU A 61 -2.39 11.78 -5.14
CA GLU A 61 -3.44 12.74 -5.51
C GLU A 61 -2.98 14.17 -5.30
N ARG A 62 -2.35 14.49 -4.17
CA ARG A 62 -1.79 15.85 -3.93
C ARG A 62 -0.75 16.25 -4.95
N ILE A 63 0.17 15.36 -5.31
CA ILE A 63 1.20 15.66 -6.32
C ILE A 63 0.55 15.89 -7.68
N LEU A 64 -0.39 15.03 -8.09
CA LEU A 64 -1.12 15.19 -9.35
C LEU A 64 -1.93 16.49 -9.37
N ASP A 65 -2.56 16.87 -8.27
CA ASP A 65 -3.27 18.15 -8.12
C ASP A 65 -2.35 19.35 -8.30
N ILE A 66 -1.13 19.30 -7.75
CA ILE A 66 -0.13 20.36 -7.93
C ILE A 66 0.30 20.46 -9.40
N LEU A 67 0.57 19.32 -10.03
CA LEU A 67 1.04 19.26 -11.42
C LEU A 67 -0.03 19.67 -12.43
N THR A 68 -1.32 19.45 -12.14
CA THR A 68 -2.43 19.81 -13.04
C THR A 68 -2.86 21.28 -12.93
N ARG A 69 -2.45 21.97 -11.86
CA ARG A 69 -2.73 23.41 -11.63
C ARG A 69 -1.61 24.34 -12.11
N GLN A 70 -0.49 23.78 -12.57
CA GLN A 70 0.61 24.50 -13.22
C GLN A 70 0.41 24.57 -14.74
#